data_AF-A0A7W7F798-F1
#
_entry.id   AF-A0A7W7F798-F1
#
_cell.length_a   1.000
_cell.length_b   1.000
_cell.length_c   1.000
_cell.angle_alpha   90.00
_cell.angle_beta   90.00
_cell.angle_gamma   90.00
#
_symmetry.space_group_name_H-M   'P 1'
#
loop_
_entity.id
_entity.type
_entity.pdbx_description
1 polymer ?
#
loop_
_entity_poly.entity_id
_entity_poly.type
_entity_poly.pdbx_seq_one_letter_code
_entity_poly.pdbx_strand_id
1 'polypeptide(L)'
;MSASSDRRTVLAGIALAPVAALPAMAATTAPDSGEWGRRLLEYRNACKISDAACAKRDAAEDAWRAASTPYPNVIVDGEPMTVDQFKKKWGTLLRALEDVPDKRKDRPGIAELRKGKAMHLRVEVANKRLYRKMGIPALCREEYAADERRDETWLSLCSYPATDIQELARKVDLIEQEGCDSQDYVDDIVADVRRIAETRNA
;
A
#
# COMPACT_ATOMS: atom_id res chain seq x y z
N MET A 1 31.33 -16.40 -15.83
CA MET A 1 29.93 -16.44 -16.28
C MET A 1 29.45 -17.89 -16.23
N SER A 2 28.87 -18.34 -15.11
CA SER A 2 28.23 -19.67 -15.01
C SER A 2 27.16 -19.77 -13.91
N ALA A 3 27.11 -18.82 -12.95
CA ALA A 3 26.18 -18.87 -11.82
C ALA A 3 24.68 -18.72 -12.17
N SER A 4 24.32 -18.12 -13.32
CA SER A 4 22.89 -17.96 -13.69
C SER A 4 22.26 -19.20 -14.30
N SER A 5 23.08 -20.12 -14.84
CA SER A 5 22.62 -21.39 -15.43
C SER A 5 22.20 -22.39 -14.36
N ASP A 6 22.97 -22.49 -13.28
CA ASP A 6 22.69 -23.43 -12.19
C ASP A 6 21.48 -22.99 -11.36
N ARG A 7 21.29 -21.68 -11.16
CA ARG A 7 20.17 -21.12 -10.38
C ARG A 7 18.80 -21.34 -11.02
N ARG A 8 18.66 -21.15 -12.34
CA ARG A 8 17.40 -21.44 -13.05
C ARG A 8 17.08 -22.94 -13.08
N THR A 9 18.11 -23.79 -13.12
CA THR A 9 17.95 -25.25 -13.12
C THR A 9 17.48 -25.77 -11.76
N VAL A 10 17.93 -25.16 -10.65
CA VAL A 10 17.45 -25.50 -9.29
C VAL A 10 15.98 -25.13 -9.10
N LEU A 11 15.56 -23.92 -9.50
CA LEU A 11 14.16 -23.49 -9.42
C LEU A 11 13.26 -24.35 -10.33
N ALA A 12 13.70 -24.66 -11.55
CA ALA A 12 12.98 -25.57 -12.45
C ALA A 12 12.90 -27.01 -11.90
N GLY A 13 13.94 -27.48 -11.21
CA GLY A 13 13.96 -28.81 -10.58
C GLY A 13 12.99 -28.93 -9.40
N ILE A 14 12.78 -27.86 -8.64
CA ILE A 14 11.78 -27.81 -7.56
C ILE A 14 10.36 -27.73 -8.13
N ALA A 15 10.15 -26.95 -9.20
CA ALA A 15 8.86 -26.79 -9.87
C ALA A 15 8.36 -28.07 -10.60
N LEU A 16 9.24 -29.05 -10.84
CA LEU A 16 8.90 -30.30 -11.57
C LEU A 16 8.53 -31.48 -10.66
N ALA A 17 8.56 -31.32 -9.33
CA ALA A 17 7.95 -32.31 -8.45
C ALA A 17 6.41 -32.19 -8.58
N PRO A 18 5.68 -33.26 -8.94
CA PRO A 18 4.26 -33.14 -9.24
C PRO A 18 3.47 -32.72 -8.00
N VAL A 19 3.04 -31.45 -7.98
CA VAL A 19 2.06 -30.86 -7.04
C VAL A 19 0.65 -31.37 -7.39
N ALA A 20 0.50 -32.68 -7.55
CA ALA A 20 -0.76 -33.33 -7.88
C ALA A 20 -1.43 -33.88 -6.61
N ALA A 21 -1.46 -33.12 -5.52
CA ALA A 21 -2.27 -33.42 -4.33
C ALA A 21 -2.28 -32.28 -3.28
N LEU A 22 -2.71 -31.06 -3.61
CA LEU A 22 -3.13 -30.10 -2.56
C LEU A 22 -4.48 -29.42 -2.82
N PRO A 23 -5.58 -30.17 -3.06
CA PRO A 23 -6.92 -29.60 -2.97
C PRO A 23 -7.38 -29.57 -1.50
N ALA A 24 -6.78 -28.72 -0.64
CA ALA A 24 -7.33 -28.32 0.67
C ALA A 24 -6.43 -27.33 1.46
N MET A 25 -5.91 -26.26 0.84
CA MET A 25 -5.17 -25.23 1.61
C MET A 25 -6.08 -24.26 2.39
N ALA A 26 -7.40 -24.37 2.25
CA ALA A 26 -8.37 -23.58 3.00
C ALA A 26 -8.62 -24.11 4.43
N ALA A 27 -8.06 -25.26 4.80
CA ALA A 27 -8.38 -25.94 6.06
C ALA A 27 -7.16 -26.49 6.82
N THR A 28 -5.96 -25.93 6.65
CA THR A 28 -4.83 -26.28 7.52
C THR A 28 -4.89 -25.49 8.83
N THR A 29 -5.85 -25.87 9.69
CA THR A 29 -5.78 -25.68 11.15
C THR A 29 -4.96 -26.82 11.77
N ALA A 30 -3.74 -27.06 11.28
CA ALA A 30 -2.89 -28.12 11.80
C ALA A 30 -1.86 -27.53 12.79
N PRO A 31 -1.91 -27.89 14.08
CA PRO A 31 -0.95 -27.46 15.12
C PRO A 31 0.45 -28.09 15.00
N ASP A 32 0.69 -28.94 13.99
CA ASP A 32 1.94 -29.72 13.84
C ASP A 32 2.99 -29.05 12.95
N SER A 33 2.70 -27.85 12.45
CA SER A 33 3.67 -27.05 11.71
C SER A 33 4.60 -26.40 12.73
N GLY A 34 5.89 -26.77 12.73
CA GLY A 34 6.90 -26.20 13.61
C GLY A 34 7.05 -24.67 13.49
N GLU A 35 8.22 -24.15 13.84
CA GLU A 35 8.45 -22.70 13.94
C GLU A 35 8.09 -21.91 12.65
N TRP A 36 8.26 -22.50 11.46
CA TRP A 36 7.83 -21.87 10.19
C TRP A 36 6.31 -21.70 10.10
N GLY A 37 5.54 -22.70 10.54
CA GLY A 37 4.08 -22.62 10.55
C GLY A 37 3.54 -21.62 11.56
N ARG A 38 4.20 -21.47 12.70
CA ARG A 38 3.93 -20.40 13.67
C ARG A 38 4.10 -19.03 13.00
N ARG A 39 5.19 -18.83 12.26
CA ARG A 39 5.47 -17.59 11.51
C ARG A 39 4.46 -17.35 10.38
N LEU A 40 4.04 -18.40 9.67
CA LEU A 40 3.00 -18.30 8.65
C LEU A 40 1.68 -17.81 9.26
N LEU A 41 1.32 -18.31 10.44
CA LEU A 41 0.13 -17.85 11.15
C LEU A 41 0.26 -16.39 11.60
N GLU A 42 1.44 -15.98 12.09
CA GLU A 42 1.73 -14.58 12.44
C GLU A 42 1.58 -13.65 11.22
N TYR A 43 2.18 -14.02 10.08
CA TYR A 43 2.05 -13.28 8.83
C TYR A 43 0.59 -13.15 8.39
N ARG A 44 -0.15 -14.27 8.33
CA ARG A 44 -1.58 -14.24 7.96
C ARG A 44 -2.43 -13.38 8.90
N ASN A 45 -2.11 -13.38 10.19
CA ASN A 45 -2.78 -12.51 11.15
C ASN A 45 -2.42 -11.04 10.92
N ALA A 46 -1.16 -10.72 10.60
CA ALA A 46 -0.75 -9.38 10.24
C ALA A 46 -1.45 -8.88 8.97
N CYS A 47 -1.58 -9.71 7.92
CA CYS A 47 -2.35 -9.36 6.72
C CYS A 47 -3.80 -8.99 7.06
N LYS A 48 -4.49 -9.79 7.87
CA LYS A 48 -5.87 -9.49 8.31
C LYS A 48 -5.97 -8.16 9.05
N ILE A 49 -4.94 -7.80 9.83
CA ILE A 49 -4.90 -6.52 10.57
C ILE A 49 -4.67 -5.36 9.58
N SER A 50 -3.75 -5.49 8.62
CA SER A 50 -3.57 -4.52 7.51
C SER A 50 -4.89 -4.31 6.77
N ASP A 51 -5.51 -5.38 6.28
CA ASP A 51 -6.74 -5.31 5.48
C ASP A 51 -7.86 -4.60 6.25
N ALA A 52 -7.99 -4.89 7.56
CA ALA A 52 -8.95 -4.21 8.42
C ALA A 52 -8.63 -2.73 8.62
N ALA A 53 -7.36 -2.35 8.74
CA ALA A 53 -6.93 -0.96 8.87
C ALA A 53 -7.19 -0.18 7.57
N CYS A 54 -6.84 -0.75 6.40
CA CYS A 54 -7.16 -0.22 5.08
C CYS A 54 -8.66 0.02 4.92
N ALA A 55 -9.49 -0.99 5.23
CA ALA A 55 -10.94 -0.88 5.12
C ALA A 55 -11.52 0.25 6.00
N LYS A 56 -11.00 0.44 7.22
CA LYS A 56 -11.41 1.56 8.09
C LYS A 56 -11.03 2.91 7.48
N ARG A 57 -9.80 3.04 6.95
CA ARG A 57 -9.36 4.28 6.29
C ARG A 57 -10.24 4.57 5.09
N ASP A 58 -10.47 3.59 4.22
CA ASP A 58 -11.25 3.75 2.99
C ASP A 58 -12.69 4.17 3.29
N ALA A 59 -13.34 3.54 4.29
CA ALA A 59 -14.66 3.95 4.73
C ALA A 59 -14.69 5.41 5.23
N ALA A 60 -13.66 5.85 5.95
CA ALA A 60 -13.54 7.24 6.42
C ALA A 60 -13.24 8.21 5.26
N GLU A 61 -12.42 7.83 4.29
CA GLU A 61 -12.16 8.61 3.08
C GLU A 61 -13.40 8.75 2.22
N ASP A 62 -14.18 7.69 2.03
CA ASP A 62 -15.42 7.73 1.27
C ASP A 62 -16.48 8.59 1.97
N ALA A 63 -16.57 8.49 3.31
CA ALA A 63 -17.42 9.39 4.10
C ALA A 63 -16.96 10.84 3.99
N TRP A 64 -15.65 11.10 4.02
CA TRP A 64 -15.08 12.43 3.78
C TRP A 64 -15.38 12.94 2.37
N ARG A 65 -15.20 12.11 1.34
CA ARG A 65 -15.52 12.45 -0.06
C ARG A 65 -16.99 12.81 -0.17
N ALA A 66 -17.90 11.96 0.31
CA ALA A 66 -19.34 12.22 0.32
C ALA A 66 -19.72 13.50 1.07
N ALA A 67 -19.11 13.75 2.24
CA ALA A 67 -19.33 14.97 3.01
C ALA A 67 -18.66 16.22 2.39
N SER A 68 -17.68 16.03 1.51
CA SER A 68 -17.05 17.08 0.71
C SER A 68 -17.77 17.36 -0.62
N THR A 69 -18.66 16.46 -1.06
CA THR A 69 -19.54 16.60 -2.25
C THR A 69 -20.52 17.79 -2.22
N PRO A 70 -20.87 18.43 -1.09
CA PRO A 70 -21.50 19.75 -1.10
C PRO A 70 -20.52 20.94 -1.22
N TYR A 71 -19.21 20.73 -1.10
CA TYR A 71 -18.15 21.72 -1.33
C TYR A 71 -17.44 21.68 -2.72
N PRO A 72 -17.88 20.96 -3.78
CA PRO A 72 -17.22 20.97 -5.07
C PRO A 72 -17.45 22.31 -5.76
N ASN A 73 -18.51 23.04 -5.40
CA ASN A 73 -18.92 24.26 -6.05
C ASN A 73 -18.42 25.50 -5.31
N VAL A 74 -17.39 26.15 -5.83
CA VAL A 74 -17.12 27.55 -5.50
C VAL A 74 -18.20 28.38 -6.19
N ILE A 75 -19.07 29.05 -5.43
CA ILE A 75 -20.01 30.01 -6.00
C ILE A 75 -19.22 31.26 -6.40
N VAL A 76 -19.11 31.50 -7.70
CA VAL A 76 -18.51 32.70 -8.28
C VAL A 76 -19.64 33.44 -8.98
N ASP A 77 -19.97 34.65 -8.51
CA ASP A 77 -21.03 35.50 -9.07
C ASP A 77 -22.42 34.83 -9.15
N GLY A 78 -22.72 33.95 -8.19
CA GLY A 78 -24.00 33.24 -8.13
C GLY A 78 -24.02 31.91 -8.89
N GLU A 79 -22.95 31.58 -9.62
CA GLU A 79 -22.85 30.32 -10.36
C GLU A 79 -21.98 29.28 -9.61
N PRO A 80 -22.47 28.04 -9.44
CA PRO A 80 -21.67 26.95 -8.88
C PRO A 80 -20.59 26.51 -9.89
N MET A 81 -19.32 26.54 -9.49
CA MET A 81 -18.20 26.03 -10.30
C MET A 81 -17.40 24.96 -9.55
N THR A 82 -17.04 23.86 -10.21
CA THR A 82 -16.18 22.82 -9.62
C THR A 82 -14.81 23.38 -9.20
N VAL A 83 -14.11 22.76 -8.25
CA VAL A 83 -12.73 23.16 -7.88
C VAL A 83 -11.78 23.17 -9.08
N ASP A 84 -11.94 22.23 -10.02
CA ASP A 84 -11.15 22.19 -11.25
C ASP A 84 -11.54 23.30 -12.25
N GLN A 85 -12.84 23.60 -12.38
CA GLN A 85 -13.31 24.76 -13.13
C GLN A 85 -12.80 26.07 -12.51
N PHE A 86 -12.77 26.15 -11.18
CA PHE A 86 -12.20 27.27 -10.43
C PHE A 86 -10.70 27.41 -10.69
N LYS A 87 -9.93 26.33 -10.56
CA LYS A 87 -8.49 26.33 -10.88
C LYS A 87 -8.22 26.67 -12.35
N LYS A 88 -9.06 26.24 -13.28
CA LYS A 88 -8.92 26.56 -14.71
C LYS A 88 -9.26 28.03 -15.02
N LYS A 89 -10.35 28.56 -14.45
CA LYS A 89 -10.78 29.96 -14.63
C LYS A 89 -9.83 30.93 -13.94
N TRP A 90 -9.37 30.60 -12.74
CA TRP A 90 -8.62 31.51 -11.87
C TRP A 90 -7.12 31.20 -11.79
N GLY A 91 -6.64 30.01 -12.15
CA GLY A 91 -5.22 29.65 -12.05
C GLY A 91 -4.30 30.42 -13.01
N THR A 92 -4.83 30.90 -14.14
CA THR A 92 -4.12 31.82 -15.04
C THR A 92 -4.13 33.25 -14.48
N LEU A 93 -5.24 33.67 -13.87
CA LEU A 93 -5.38 35.02 -13.30
C LEU A 93 -4.67 35.20 -11.94
N LEU A 94 -4.56 34.13 -11.13
CA LEU A 94 -3.84 34.12 -9.86
C LEU A 94 -2.33 34.22 -10.06
N ARG A 95 -1.79 33.57 -11.11
CA ARG A 95 -0.40 33.73 -11.55
C ARG A 95 -0.14 35.15 -12.07
N ALA A 96 -1.04 35.66 -12.89
CA ALA A 96 -0.97 37.05 -13.35
C ALA A 96 -1.02 38.08 -12.21
N LEU A 97 -1.58 37.72 -11.04
CA LEU A 97 -1.65 38.58 -9.87
C LEU A 97 -0.35 38.65 -9.05
N GLU A 98 0.45 37.60 -9.06
CA GLU A 98 1.75 37.56 -8.39
C GLU A 98 2.74 38.51 -9.08
N ASP A 99 2.56 38.74 -10.39
CA ASP A 99 3.36 39.66 -11.20
C ASP A 99 2.82 41.11 -11.24
N VAL A 100 1.69 41.41 -10.57
CA VAL A 100 1.10 42.77 -10.58
C VAL A 100 1.79 43.68 -9.55
N PRO A 101 2.42 44.79 -9.98
CA PRO A 101 3.02 45.76 -9.07
C PRO A 101 1.98 46.34 -8.11
N ASP A 102 2.37 46.59 -6.85
CA ASP A 102 1.47 47.05 -5.77
C ASP A 102 0.53 48.19 -6.18
N LYS A 103 1.03 49.14 -6.98
CA LYS A 103 0.31 50.33 -7.45
C LYS A 103 -0.90 50.03 -8.34
N ARG A 104 -1.06 48.80 -8.83
CA ARG A 104 -2.18 48.38 -9.70
C ARG A 104 -3.18 47.49 -8.98
N LYS A 105 -2.94 47.15 -7.70
CA LYS A 105 -3.72 46.16 -6.95
C LYS A 105 -5.14 46.62 -6.58
N ASP A 106 -5.50 47.87 -6.84
CA ASP A 106 -6.81 48.45 -6.54
C ASP A 106 -7.75 48.47 -7.77
N ARG A 107 -7.34 47.87 -8.90
CA ARG A 107 -8.21 47.74 -10.08
C ARG A 107 -9.41 46.83 -9.80
N PRO A 108 -10.59 47.12 -10.37
CA PRO A 108 -11.83 46.36 -10.12
C PRO A 108 -11.70 44.83 -10.26
N GLY A 109 -10.97 44.34 -11.26
CA GLY A 109 -10.76 42.90 -11.47
C GLY A 109 -9.81 42.22 -10.47
N ILE A 110 -8.97 42.96 -9.74
CA ILE A 110 -8.05 42.40 -8.74
C ILE A 110 -8.75 42.18 -7.39
N ALA A 111 -9.75 43.00 -7.07
CA ALA A 111 -10.59 42.79 -5.89
C ALA A 111 -11.37 41.47 -5.97
N GLU A 112 -11.96 41.17 -7.14
CA GLU A 112 -12.66 39.90 -7.41
C GLU A 112 -11.73 38.70 -7.35
N LEU A 113 -10.51 38.84 -7.91
CA LEU A 113 -9.49 37.81 -7.82
C LEU A 113 -9.07 37.50 -6.37
N ARG A 114 -8.87 38.54 -5.55
CA ARG A 114 -8.55 38.40 -4.12
C ARG A 114 -9.69 37.72 -3.37
N LYS A 115 -10.94 38.06 -3.69
CA LYS A 115 -12.14 37.42 -3.12
C LYS A 115 -12.21 35.93 -3.50
N GLY A 116 -11.94 35.59 -4.76
CA GLY A 116 -11.81 34.20 -5.22
C GLY A 116 -10.71 33.43 -4.49
N LYS A 117 -9.51 34.01 -4.36
CA LYS A 117 -8.39 33.40 -3.59
C LYS A 117 -8.77 33.15 -2.13
N ALA A 118 -9.41 34.12 -1.48
CA ALA A 118 -9.85 34.01 -0.09
C ALA A 118 -10.92 32.92 0.09
N MET A 119 -11.85 32.78 -0.87
CA MET A 119 -12.88 31.75 -0.86
C MET A 119 -12.28 30.35 -1.05
N HIS A 120 -11.34 30.19 -1.98
CA HIS A 120 -10.60 28.93 -2.17
C HIS A 120 -9.89 28.48 -0.89
N LEU A 121 -9.15 29.40 -0.25
CA LEU A 121 -8.43 29.10 0.98
C LEU A 121 -9.37 28.69 2.13
N ARG A 122 -10.56 29.31 2.23
CA ARG A 122 -11.57 28.93 3.22
C ARG A 122 -12.11 27.51 2.99
N VAL A 123 -12.39 27.15 1.74
CA VAL A 123 -12.82 25.79 1.37
C VAL A 123 -11.72 24.78 1.68
N GLU A 124 -10.46 25.08 1.33
CA GLU A 124 -9.33 24.21 1.63
C GLU A 124 -9.16 24.00 3.15
N VAL A 125 -9.25 25.07 3.95
CA VAL A 125 -9.17 25.00 5.41
C VAL A 125 -10.34 24.20 5.99
N ALA A 126 -11.56 24.39 5.49
CA ALA A 126 -12.73 23.63 5.91
C ALA A 126 -12.58 22.14 5.58
N ASN A 127 -12.13 21.81 4.37
CA ASN A 127 -11.86 20.43 3.95
C ASN A 127 -10.76 19.78 4.79
N LYS A 128 -9.67 20.49 5.08
CA LYS A 128 -8.61 19.98 5.99
C LYS A 128 -9.12 19.75 7.41
N ARG A 129 -10.00 20.62 7.92
CA ARG A 129 -10.63 20.44 9.23
C ARG A 129 -11.56 19.23 9.24
N LEU A 130 -12.37 19.05 8.19
CA LEU A 130 -13.24 17.88 8.04
C LEU A 130 -12.42 16.60 7.95
N TYR A 131 -11.35 16.59 7.15
CA TYR A 131 -10.42 15.47 7.02
C TYR A 131 -9.81 15.05 8.37
N ARG A 132 -9.41 16.02 9.19
CA ARG A 132 -8.95 15.78 10.57
C ARG A 132 -10.08 15.29 11.48
N LYS A 133 -11.28 15.87 11.38
CA LYS A 133 -12.45 15.50 12.19
C LYS A 133 -12.90 14.06 11.93
N MET A 134 -12.78 13.58 10.70
CA MET A 134 -13.04 12.19 10.32
C MET A 134 -11.95 11.22 10.82
N GLY A 135 -10.90 11.70 11.46
CA GLY A 135 -9.84 10.86 12.02
C GLY A 135 -8.90 10.24 10.98
N ILE A 136 -9.02 10.61 9.69
CA ILE A 136 -8.24 10.00 8.60
C ILE A 136 -6.71 10.02 8.88
N PRO A 137 -6.10 11.11 9.39
CA PRO A 137 -4.68 11.09 9.72
C PRO A 137 -4.27 10.06 10.79
N ALA A 138 -5.18 9.73 11.72
CA ALA A 138 -4.93 8.68 12.71
C ALA A 138 -5.09 7.29 12.08
N LEU A 139 -6.10 7.11 11.21
CA LEU A 139 -6.32 5.87 10.48
C LEU A 139 -5.17 5.55 9.51
N CYS A 140 -4.61 6.56 8.82
CA CYS A 140 -3.41 6.35 8.01
C CYS A 140 -2.23 5.87 8.85
N ARG A 141 -2.05 6.39 10.08
CA ARG A 141 -0.99 5.89 10.98
C ARG A 141 -1.25 4.47 11.46
N GLU A 142 -2.50 4.10 11.71
CA GLU A 142 -2.91 2.74 12.05
C GLU A 142 -2.62 1.78 10.88
N GLU A 143 -2.96 2.17 9.65
CA GLU A 143 -2.65 1.43 8.42
C GLU A 143 -1.13 1.26 8.25
N TYR A 144 -0.34 2.34 8.33
CA TYR A 144 1.12 2.24 8.20
C TYR A 144 1.73 1.30 9.24
N ALA A 145 1.30 1.37 10.50
CA ALA A 145 1.81 0.46 11.54
C ALA A 145 1.39 -1.00 11.30
N ALA A 146 0.21 -1.23 10.72
CA ALA A 146 -0.24 -2.57 10.35
C ALA A 146 0.55 -3.14 9.16
N ASP A 147 0.81 -2.32 8.14
CA ASP A 147 1.63 -2.67 6.97
C ASP A 147 3.08 -2.92 7.37
N GLU A 148 3.69 -2.08 8.21
CA GLU A 148 5.04 -2.31 8.74
C GLU A 148 5.11 -3.67 9.44
N ARG A 149 4.11 -4.01 10.26
CA ARG A 149 4.06 -5.31 10.93
C ARG A 149 3.86 -6.46 9.94
N ARG A 150 3.03 -6.29 8.92
CA ARG A 150 2.86 -7.28 7.84
C ARG A 150 4.20 -7.55 7.17
N ASP A 151 4.91 -6.50 6.78
CA ASP A 151 6.20 -6.60 6.10
C ASP A 151 7.28 -7.22 7.00
N GLU A 152 7.32 -6.87 8.30
CA GLU A 152 8.20 -7.51 9.28
C GLU A 152 7.92 -9.01 9.39
N THR A 153 6.65 -9.40 9.51
CA THR A 153 6.28 -10.82 9.61
C THR A 153 6.54 -11.58 8.31
N TRP A 154 6.39 -10.92 7.15
CA TRP A 154 6.74 -11.46 5.85
C TRP A 154 8.23 -11.77 5.75
N LEU A 155 9.08 -10.79 6.05
CA LEU A 155 10.52 -10.96 6.08
C LEU A 155 10.93 -12.05 7.07
N SER A 156 10.32 -12.07 8.26
CA SER A 156 10.58 -13.09 9.28
C SER A 156 10.21 -14.51 8.83
N LEU A 157 9.16 -14.65 8.01
CA LEU A 157 8.72 -15.92 7.44
C LEU A 157 9.62 -16.37 6.28
N CYS A 158 9.95 -15.46 5.37
CA CYS A 158 10.77 -15.77 4.20
C CYS A 158 12.25 -15.97 4.54
N SER A 159 12.78 -15.32 5.57
CA SER A 159 14.15 -15.57 6.04
C SER A 159 14.25 -16.75 7.00
N TYR A 160 13.12 -17.35 7.44
CA TYR A 160 13.18 -18.53 8.29
C TYR A 160 13.72 -19.73 7.51
N PRO A 161 14.76 -20.42 8.03
CA PRO A 161 15.38 -21.54 7.34
C PRO A 161 14.45 -22.75 7.26
N ALA A 162 14.10 -23.18 6.05
CA ALA A 162 13.32 -24.40 5.88
C ALA A 162 14.11 -25.63 6.39
N THR A 163 13.44 -26.51 7.14
CA THR A 163 14.05 -27.72 7.71
C THR A 163 13.86 -28.97 6.86
N ASP A 164 12.88 -28.98 5.96
CA ASP A 164 12.58 -30.09 5.06
C ASP A 164 12.05 -29.60 3.70
N ILE A 165 11.94 -30.53 2.75
CA ILE A 165 11.52 -30.23 1.37
C ILE A 165 10.06 -29.77 1.31
N GLN A 166 9.18 -30.28 2.17
CA GLN A 166 7.78 -29.88 2.18
C GLN A 166 7.59 -28.44 2.70
N GLU A 167 8.36 -28.03 3.71
CA GLU A 167 8.42 -26.66 4.19
C GLU A 167 9.00 -25.72 3.13
N LEU A 168 10.09 -26.12 2.47
CA LEU A 168 10.67 -25.35 1.37
C LEU A 168 9.68 -25.15 0.21
N ALA A 169 8.97 -26.20 -0.20
CA ALA A 169 7.96 -26.10 -1.25
C ALA A 169 6.83 -25.12 -0.86
N ARG A 170 6.29 -25.24 0.35
CA ARG A 170 5.26 -24.32 0.86
C ARG A 170 5.73 -22.87 0.91
N LYS A 171 7.01 -22.64 1.23
CA LYS A 171 7.63 -21.31 1.25
C LYS A 171 7.77 -20.72 -0.14
N VAL A 172 8.24 -21.50 -1.12
CA VAL A 172 8.34 -21.07 -2.53
C VAL A 172 6.95 -20.72 -3.09
N ASP A 173 5.97 -21.60 -2.90
CA ASP A 173 4.59 -21.37 -3.37
C ASP A 173 4.01 -20.06 -2.81
N LEU A 174 4.28 -19.77 -1.53
CA LEU A 174 3.79 -18.55 -0.89
C LEU A 174 4.46 -17.29 -1.48
N ILE A 175 5.78 -17.32 -1.71
CA ILE A 175 6.52 -16.20 -2.33
C ILE A 175 5.99 -15.91 -3.73
N GLU A 176 5.70 -16.95 -4.52
CA GLU A 176 5.10 -16.80 -5.85
C GLU A 176 3.68 -16.23 -5.80
N GLN A 177 2.85 -16.68 -4.86
CA GLN A 177 1.47 -16.18 -4.69
C GLN A 177 1.39 -14.71 -4.32
N GLU A 178 2.31 -14.22 -3.49
CA GLU A 178 2.37 -12.82 -3.06
C GLU A 178 2.95 -11.90 -4.16
N GLY A 179 3.39 -12.46 -5.30
CA GLY A 179 3.93 -11.69 -6.41
C GLY A 179 5.23 -10.96 -6.08
N CYS A 180 5.93 -11.37 -5.01
CA CYS A 180 7.25 -10.87 -4.70
C CYS A 180 8.23 -11.31 -5.79
N ASP A 181 9.19 -10.44 -6.14
CA ASP A 181 10.25 -10.84 -7.05
C ASP A 181 11.05 -11.95 -6.37
N SER A 182 10.86 -13.19 -6.83
CA SER A 182 11.49 -14.37 -6.25
C SER A 182 13.01 -14.24 -6.23
N GLN A 183 13.56 -13.39 -7.10
CA GLN A 183 14.97 -13.00 -7.17
C GLN A 183 15.52 -12.51 -5.82
N ASP A 184 14.71 -11.82 -5.00
CA ASP A 184 15.11 -11.29 -3.69
C ASP A 184 15.34 -12.41 -2.66
N TYR A 185 14.76 -13.59 -2.89
CA TYR A 185 14.78 -14.73 -1.95
C TYR A 185 15.52 -15.96 -2.51
N VAL A 186 16.08 -15.89 -3.73
CA VAL A 186 16.78 -17.02 -4.37
C VAL A 186 17.94 -17.52 -3.51
N ASP A 187 18.74 -16.61 -2.96
CA ASP A 187 19.91 -16.99 -2.17
C ASP A 187 19.51 -17.72 -0.87
N ASP A 188 18.41 -17.31 -0.23
CA ASP A 188 17.84 -17.98 0.94
C ASP A 188 17.29 -19.37 0.59
N ILE A 189 16.55 -19.50 -0.52
CA ILE A 189 16.04 -20.78 -1.02
C ILE A 189 17.20 -21.74 -1.33
N VAL A 190 18.26 -21.25 -1.99
CA VAL A 190 19.46 -22.07 -2.29
C VAL A 190 20.17 -22.51 -1.00
N ALA A 191 20.26 -21.65 0.00
CA ALA A 191 20.83 -22.00 1.30
C ALA A 191 20.01 -23.09 2.01
N ASP A 192 18.68 -23.00 1.94
CA ASP A 192 17.78 -24.00 2.50
C ASP A 192 17.93 -25.37 1.81
N VAL A 193 18.00 -25.40 0.48
CA VAL A 193 18.27 -26.64 -0.30
C VAL A 193 19.57 -27.31 0.16
N ARG A 194 20.65 -26.53 0.30
CA ARG A 194 21.96 -27.06 0.73
C ARG A 194 21.88 -27.66 2.13
N ARG A 195 21.28 -26.94 3.08
CA ARG A 195 21.12 -27.40 4.47
C ARG A 195 20.34 -28.70 4.56
N ILE A 196 19.24 -28.81 3.82
CA ILE A 196 18.41 -30.02 3.78
C ILE A 196 19.20 -31.19 3.19
N ALA A 197 19.99 -30.96 2.13
CA ALA A 197 20.85 -31.98 1.54
C ALA A 197 21.95 -32.46 2.49
N GLU A 198 22.59 -31.55 3.23
CA GLU A 198 23.61 -31.89 4.23
C GLU A 198 23.02 -32.71 5.38
N THR A 199 21.85 -32.32 5.88
CA THR A 199 21.17 -33.02 7.00
C THR A 199 20.75 -34.44 6.64
N ARG A 200 20.42 -34.71 5.36
CA ARG A 200 20.04 -36.04 4.89
C ARG A 200 21.22 -37.00 4.67
N ASN A 201 22.43 -36.47 4.54
CA ASN A 201 23.64 -37.23 4.27
C ASN A 201 24.51 -37.46 5.51
N ALA A 202 24.13 -36.88 6.66
CA ALA A 202 24.76 -37.05 7.97
C ALA A 202 24.10 -38.19 8.76
#